data_AF-A0A1S9CV73-F1
#
_entry.id   AF-A0A1S9CV73-F1
#
_cell.length_a   1.000
_cell.length_b   1.000
_cell.length_c   1.000
_cell.angle_alpha   90.00
_cell.angle_beta   90.00
_cell.angle_gamma   90.00
#
_symmetry.space_group_name_H-M   'P 1'
#
loop_
_entity.id
_entity.type
_entity.pdbx_description
1 polymer ?
#
loop_
_entity_poly.entity_id
_entity_poly.type
_entity_poly.pdbx_seq_one_letter_code
_entity_poly.pdbx_strand_id
1 'polypeptide(L)'
;MKRMICAALITLALPGLVHADGRYQMLPLDQMGIGAEKILILDTVSGHLWTWTEHAATRGQSGGRYLIYQGQVTPGTQAGDMVQKEEWGGRGVRSPGR
;
A
#
# COMPACT_ATOMS: atom_id res chain seq x y z
N MET A 1 15.25 -37.41 38.16
CA MET A 1 14.60 -37.89 36.93
C MET A 1 14.07 -36.69 36.16
N LYS A 2 14.41 -36.62 34.87
CA LYS A 2 14.04 -35.57 33.89
C LYS A 2 12.54 -35.53 33.65
N ARG A 3 11.96 -34.32 33.54
CA ARG A 3 10.88 -34.02 32.57
C ARG A 3 11.05 -32.58 32.06
N MET A 4 11.90 -32.44 31.04
CA MET A 4 11.93 -31.23 30.21
C MET A 4 10.67 -31.26 29.34
N ILE A 5 9.77 -30.32 29.56
CA ILE A 5 8.63 -30.09 28.67
C ILE A 5 9.16 -29.27 27.50
N CYS A 6 9.24 -29.91 26.34
CA CYS A 6 9.60 -29.28 25.08
C CYS A 6 8.51 -28.27 24.71
N ALA A 7 8.81 -26.98 24.84
CA ALA A 7 8.01 -25.92 24.24
C ALA A 7 8.12 -26.07 22.72
N ALA A 8 7.08 -26.62 22.11
CA ALA A 8 6.98 -26.76 20.67
C ALA A 8 6.95 -25.37 20.03
N LEU A 9 7.97 -25.08 19.22
CA LEU A 9 8.07 -23.89 18.39
C LEU A 9 6.82 -23.75 17.52
N ILE A 10 6.04 -22.69 17.76
CA ILE A 10 5.11 -22.14 16.78
C ILE A 10 5.94 -21.24 15.87
N THR A 11 6.63 -21.82 14.89
CA THR A 11 7.09 -21.07 13.71
C THR A 11 6.02 -21.21 12.65
N LEU A 12 4.97 -20.41 12.80
CA LEU A 12 4.02 -20.15 11.73
C LEU A 12 4.75 -19.32 10.69
N ALA A 13 5.25 -19.98 9.63
CA ALA A 13 5.86 -19.31 8.49
C ALA A 13 4.80 -18.42 7.83
N LEU A 14 4.91 -17.10 8.03
CA LEU A 14 4.22 -16.10 7.23
C LEU A 14 4.94 -16.01 5.89
N PRO A 15 4.37 -16.51 4.77
CA PRO A 15 4.96 -16.28 3.47
C PRO A 15 4.74 -14.80 3.11
N GLY A 16 5.82 -14.02 3.01
CA GLY A 16 5.81 -12.83 2.17
C GLY A 16 5.97 -11.47 2.83
N LEU A 17 6.30 -11.35 4.12
CA LEU A 17 6.99 -10.13 4.57
C LEU A 17 8.44 -10.25 4.13
N VAL A 18 8.69 -9.94 2.85
CA VAL A 18 10.02 -9.47 2.44
C VAL A 18 10.25 -8.21 3.27
N HIS A 19 10.86 -8.39 4.44
CA HIS A 19 11.51 -7.31 5.16
C HIS A 19 12.66 -6.89 4.26
N ALA A 20 12.36 -6.05 3.27
CA ALA A 20 13.40 -5.27 2.65
C ALA A 20 14.01 -4.50 3.81
N ASP A 21 15.31 -4.70 4.09
CA ASP A 21 16.06 -3.95 5.11
C ASP A 21 16.15 -2.43 4.83
N GLY A 22 15.27 -1.91 3.97
CA GLY A 22 15.13 -0.51 3.64
C GLY A 22 13.96 0.14 4.38
N ARG A 23 14.08 1.46 4.58
CA ARG A 23 13.05 2.34 5.15
C ARG A 23 11.67 2.23 4.46
N TYR A 24 11.62 1.74 3.23
CA TYR A 24 10.38 1.68 2.46
C TYR A 24 9.95 0.24 2.22
N GLN A 25 8.70 -0.07 2.60
CA GLN A 25 8.04 -1.32 2.26
C GLN A 25 7.01 -1.10 1.16
N MET A 26 6.85 -2.11 0.29
CA MET A 26 5.91 -2.07 -0.83
C MET A 26 4.96 -3.26 -0.75
N LEU A 27 3.67 -3.00 -0.86
CA LEU A 27 2.64 -4.03 -0.86
C LEU A 27 1.81 -3.91 -2.15
N PRO A 28 1.70 -4.98 -2.96
CA PRO A 28 0.77 -4.96 -4.08
C PRO A 28 -0.66 -4.87 -3.53
N LEU A 29 -1.43 -3.94 -4.08
CA LEU A 29 -2.86 -3.83 -3.81
C LEU A 29 -3.57 -4.61 -4.91
N ASP A 30 -4.12 -5.76 -4.53
CA ASP A 30 -4.79 -6.65 -5.47
C ASP A 30 -5.98 -5.93 -6.12
N GLN A 31 -6.10 -6.09 -7.44
CA GLN A 31 -7.20 -5.51 -8.20
C GLN A 31 -8.09 -6.61 -8.75
N MET A 32 -9.38 -6.54 -8.44
CA MET A 32 -10.40 -7.24 -9.22
C MET A 32 -10.59 -6.52 -10.57
N GLY A 33 -9.68 -6.73 -11.54
CA GLY A 33 -9.85 -6.20 -12.89
C GLY A 33 -8.56 -5.97 -13.68
N ILE A 34 -8.70 -5.84 -15.00
CA ILE A 34 -7.59 -5.56 -15.92
C ILE A 34 -7.28 -4.05 -15.91
N GLY A 35 -6.03 -3.69 -15.63
CA GLY A 35 -5.46 -2.43 -16.14
C GLY A 35 -5.00 -1.36 -15.15
N ALA A 36 -4.92 -1.65 -13.85
CA ALA A 36 -4.18 -0.76 -12.95
C ALA A 36 -3.35 -1.54 -11.93
N GLU A 37 -2.05 -1.69 -12.18
CA GLU A 37 -1.15 -2.17 -11.13
C GLU A 37 -1.08 -1.08 -10.06
N LYS A 38 -1.47 -1.45 -8.83
CA LYS A 38 -1.50 -0.54 -7.69
C LYS A 38 -0.58 -1.08 -6.62
N ILE A 39 0.33 -0.24 -6.14
CA ILE A 39 1.28 -0.58 -5.07
C ILE A 39 1.10 0.43 -3.95
N LEU A 40 0.98 -0.07 -2.73
CA LEU A 40 1.07 0.73 -1.52
C LEU A 40 2.53 0.84 -1.10
N ILE A 41 3.01 2.05 -0.84
CA ILE A 41 4.38 2.32 -0.37
C ILE A 41 4.29 2.91 1.03
N LEU A 42 4.94 2.25 1.99
CA LEU A 42 5.00 2.67 3.40
C LEU A 42 6.43 3.04 3.77
N ASP A 43 6.63 4.25 4.29
CA ASP A 43 7.81 4.62 5.06
C ASP A 43 7.70 4.03 6.47
N THR A 44 8.50 3.03 6.80
CA THR A 44 8.43 2.32 8.08
C THR A 44 9.04 3.10 9.25
N VAL A 45 9.74 4.20 8.98
CA VAL A 45 10.36 5.05 10.00
C VAL A 45 9.42 6.18 10.40
N SER A 46 8.84 6.88 9.43
CA SER A 46 7.97 8.03 9.70
C SER A 46 6.48 7.75 9.47
N GLY A 47 6.12 6.60 8.91
CA GLY A 47 4.72 6.21 8.68
C GLY A 47 4.05 6.88 7.48
N HIS A 48 4.79 7.59 6.63
CA HIS A 48 4.21 8.19 5.43
C HIS A 48 3.78 7.12 4.41
N LEU A 49 2.65 7.38 3.75
CA LEU A 49 1.98 6.42 2.89
C LEU A 49 1.71 7.02 1.50
N TRP A 50 2.06 6.28 0.46
CA TRP A 50 1.73 6.61 -0.92
C TRP A 50 1.09 5.43 -1.63
N THR A 51 0.34 5.75 -2.68
CA THR A 51 -0.07 4.78 -3.69
C THR A 51 0.64 5.10 -4.99
N TRP A 52 1.29 4.10 -5.57
CA TRP A 52 1.72 4.11 -6.97
C TRP A 52 0.67 3.40 -7.82
N THR A 53 0.25 4.04 -8.91
CA THR A 53 -0.67 3.43 -9.88
C THR A 53 -0.15 3.64 -11.29
N GLU A 54 -0.13 2.56 -12.08
CA GLU A 54 0.11 2.62 -13.52
C GLU A 54 -1.18 2.32 -14.30
N HIS A 55 -1.51 3.18 -15.26
CA HIS A 55 -2.60 2.97 -16.19
C HIS A 55 -2.03 2.80 -17.59
N ALA A 56 -2.30 1.66 -18.22
CA ALA A 56 -1.96 1.47 -19.63
C ALA A 56 -2.77 2.42 -20.51
N ALA A 57 -2.15 2.93 -21.58
CA ALA A 57 -2.87 3.70 -22.57
C ALA A 57 -3.91 2.81 -23.27
N THR A 58 -5.12 3.32 -23.46
CA THR A 58 -6.19 2.62 -24.19
C THR A 58 -6.65 3.46 -25.37
N ARG A 59 -7.49 2.90 -26.25
CA ARG A 59 -7.99 3.64 -27.41
C ARG A 59 -8.83 4.83 -26.94
N GLY A 60 -8.26 6.03 -27.05
CA GLY A 60 -8.92 7.29 -26.67
C GLY A 60 -8.59 7.81 -25.27
N GLN A 61 -7.73 7.13 -24.50
CA GLN A 61 -7.19 7.65 -23.24
C GLN A 61 -5.67 7.47 -23.17
N SER A 62 -4.96 8.54 -22.80
CA SER A 62 -3.55 8.45 -22.46
C SER A 62 -3.37 7.62 -21.18
N GLY A 63 -2.39 6.73 -21.19
CA GLY A 63 -1.92 6.08 -19.97
C GLY A 63 -1.22 7.08 -19.05
N GLY A 64 -0.79 6.61 -17.89
CA GLY A 64 -0.09 7.45 -16.93
C GLY A 64 0.46 6.67 -15.75
N ARG A 65 1.40 7.30 -15.05
CA ARG A 65 1.97 6.82 -13.79
C ARG A 65 1.76 7.89 -12.75
N TYR A 66 1.18 7.52 -11.62
CA TYR A 66 0.79 8.46 -10.58
C TYR A 66 1.30 7.97 -9.23
N LEU A 67 1.99 8.87 -8.52
CA LEU A 67 2.33 8.69 -7.11
C LEU A 67 1.44 9.63 -6.29
N ILE A 68 0.55 9.05 -5.49
CA ILE A 68 -0.46 9.78 -4.75
C ILE A 68 -0.19 9.63 -3.25
N TYR A 69 0.12 10.72 -2.57
CA TYR A 69 0.23 10.73 -1.11
C TYR A 69 -1.14 10.45 -0.49
N GLN A 70 -1.16 9.51 0.46
CA GLN A 70 -2.39 9.08 1.13
C GLN A 70 -2.50 9.67 2.54
N GLY A 71 -1.35 9.92 3.18
CA GLY A 71 -1.29 10.42 4.54
C GLY A 71 -0.19 9.75 5.36
N GLN A 72 -0.35 9.78 6.68
CA GLN A 72 0.61 9.23 7.63
C GLN A 72 -0.10 8.29 8.61
N VAL A 73 0.46 7.11 8.77
CA VAL A 73 0.00 6.08 9.70
C VAL A 73 0.92 6.00 10.91
N THR A 74 0.39 5.54 12.02
CA THR A 74 1.17 5.14 13.19
C THR A 74 0.76 3.73 13.60
N PRO A 75 1.63 2.94 14.23
CA PRO A 75 1.23 1.71 14.88
C PRO A 75 0.05 1.99 15.82
N GLY A 76 -1.12 1.48 15.44
CA GLY A 76 -2.37 1.67 16.17
C GLY A 76 -2.76 0.45 16.96
N THR A 77 -3.95 0.48 17.53
CA THR A 77 -4.55 -0.72 18.13
C THR A 77 -5.22 -1.59 17.08
N GLN A 78 -5.52 -1.02 15.91
CA GLN A 78 -6.08 -1.71 14.76
C GLN A 78 -5.31 -1.37 13.47
N ALA A 79 -5.31 -2.31 12.52
CA ALA A 79 -4.75 -2.06 11.20
C ALA A 79 -5.56 -0.97 10.49
N GLY A 80 -4.88 0.08 10.01
CA GLY A 80 -5.52 1.19 9.30
C GLY A 80 -5.76 2.45 10.14
N ASP A 81 -5.33 2.50 11.40
CA ASP A 81 -5.33 3.73 12.19
C ASP A 81 -4.44 4.80 11.50
N MET A 82 -5.06 5.90 11.05
CA MET A 82 -4.39 7.02 10.36
C MET A 82 -4.35 8.27 11.24
N VAL A 83 -3.17 8.89 11.31
CA VAL A 83 -3.00 10.19 11.99
C VAL A 83 -3.47 11.34 11.11
N GLN A 84 -3.30 11.18 9.79
CA GLN A 84 -3.72 12.17 8.82
C GLN A 84 -4.14 11.47 7.53
N LYS A 85 -5.26 11.92 6.96
CA LYS A 85 -5.78 11.49 5.66
C LYS A 85 -5.87 12.72 4.76
N GLU A 86 -5.28 12.64 3.58
CA GLU A 86 -5.50 13.67 2.56
C GLU A 86 -6.69 13.25 1.67
N GLU A 87 -7.67 14.14 1.52
CA GLU A 87 -8.79 13.93 0.62
C GLU A 87 -8.56 14.74 -0.65
N TRP A 88 -8.40 14.05 -1.78
CA TRP A 88 -8.27 14.72 -3.06
C TRP A 88 -9.64 15.27 -3.48
N GLY A 89 -9.84 16.58 -3.31
CA GLY A 89 -10.97 17.29 -3.89
C GLY A 89 -10.85 17.28 -5.41
N GLY A 90 -11.45 16.29 -6.07
CA GLY A 90 -11.50 16.17 -7.53
C GLY A 90 -12.13 17.41 -8.13
N ARG A 91 -11.31 18.41 -8.49
CA ARG A 91 -11.76 19.58 -9.23
C ARG A 91 -12.11 19.07 -10.63
N GLY A 92 -13.41 18.89 -10.85
CA GLY A 92 -13.97 18.39 -12.10
C GLY A 92 -13.34 19.08 -13.30
N VAL A 93 -12.73 18.29 -14.17
CA VAL A 93 -12.29 18.71 -15.50
C VAL A 93 -13.56 19.15 -16.23
N ARG A 94 -13.80 20.47 -16.29
CA ARG A 94 -14.82 21.04 -17.16
C ARG A 94 -14.41 20.72 -18.60
N SER A 95 -15.18 19.86 -19.26
CA SER A 95 -15.05 19.64 -20.70
C SER A 95 -15.31 20.97 -21.41
N PRO A 96 -14.43 21.43 -22.32
CA PRO A 96 -14.76 22.58 -23.17
C PRO A 96 -15.87 22.14 -24.12
N GLY A 97 -16.99 22.86 -24.06
CA GLY A 97 -18.13 22.66 -24.95
C GLY A 97 -17.73 22.78 -26.42
N ARG A 98 -18.35 21.97 -27.26
CA ARG A 98 -18.36 22.14 -28.71
C ARG A 98 -19.19 23.35 -29.09
#